data_AF-A0A6V7K275-F1
#
_entry.id   AF-A0A6V7K275-F1
#
_cell.length_a   1.000
_cell.length_b   1.000
_cell.length_c   1.000
_cell.angle_alpha   90.00
_cell.angle_beta   90.00
_cell.angle_gamma   90.00
#
_symmetry.space_group_name_H-M   'P 1'
#
loop_
_entity.id
_entity.type
_entity.pdbx_description
1 polymer ?
#
loop_
_entity_poly.entity_id
_entity_poly.type
_entity_poly.pdbx_seq_one_letter_code
_entity_poly.pdbx_strand_id
1 'polypeptide(L)' 'DGKLAILGSNNCFMSISEDEDVVCVNKTAGPGEFVSLRSMVQKVDDSNKDVPTEEQGSLAQIEENYV' A
#
# COMPACT_ATOMS: atom_id res chain seq x y z
N ASP A 1 -13.88 5.72 -10.21
CA ASP A 1 -13.65 7.04 -9.59
C ASP A 1 -12.27 7.32 -9.04
N GLY A 2 -11.44 6.34 -8.65
CA GLY A 2 -10.07 6.63 -8.20
C GLY A 2 -9.97 7.50 -6.94
N LYS A 3 -11.08 7.60 -6.19
CA LYS A 3 -11.19 8.32 -4.92
C LYS A 3 -10.71 7.42 -3.79
N LEU A 4 -10.07 8.01 -2.78
CA LEU A 4 -9.58 7.32 -1.60
C LEU A 4 -9.96 8.15 -0.38
N ALA A 5 -10.37 7.49 0.71
CA ALA A 5 -10.65 8.13 2.00
C ALA A 5 -10.04 7.27 3.12
N ILE A 6 -9.69 7.90 4.25
CA ILE A 6 -9.12 7.20 5.42
C ILE A 6 -10.24 6.92 6.41
N LEU A 7 -10.40 5.65 6.80
CA LEU A 7 -11.37 5.21 7.80
C LEU A 7 -10.72 5.18 9.18
N GLY A 8 -11.30 5.91 10.14
CA GLY A 8 -10.88 5.87 11.53
C GLY A 8 -11.28 4.57 12.24
N SER A 9 -10.67 4.30 13.40
CA SER A 9 -10.98 3.13 14.23
C SER A 9 -12.42 3.13 14.78
N ASN A 10 -13.10 4.29 14.75
CA ASN A 10 -14.50 4.46 15.11
C ASN A 10 -15.47 4.18 13.94
N ASN A 11 -14.97 3.69 12.80
CA ASN A 11 -15.76 3.38 11.61
C ASN A 11 -16.41 4.62 10.95
N CYS A 12 -15.79 5.79 11.10
CA CYS A 12 -16.11 7.02 10.38
C CYS A 12 -14.89 7.51 9.58
N PHE A 13 -15.14 8.19 8.47
CA PHE A 13 -14.09 8.74 7.60
C PHE A 13 -13.48 10.02 8.18
N MET A 14 -12.18 10.18 7.95
CA MET A 14 -11.38 11.33 8.34
C MET A 14 -11.68 12.56 7.46
N SER A 15 -11.82 13.73 8.08
CA SER A 15 -11.94 15.03 7.43
C SER A 15 -11.39 16.15 8.32
N ILE A 16 -11.43 17.39 7.82
CA ILE A 16 -11.05 18.60 8.57
C ILE A 16 -12.33 19.36 8.94
N SER A 17 -12.46 19.77 10.20
CA SER A 17 -13.58 20.59 10.68
C SER A 17 -13.44 22.06 10.24
N GLU A 18 -14.48 22.87 10.50
CA GLU A 18 -14.42 24.32 10.27
C GLU A 18 -13.38 25.02 11.16
N ASP A 19 -13.08 24.44 12.32
CA ASP A 19 -12.06 24.92 13.27
C ASP A 19 -10.65 24.37 12.96
N GLU A 20 -10.45 23.77 11.78
CA GLU A 20 -9.19 23.16 11.32
C GLU A 20 -8.72 21.93 12.11
N ASP A 21 -9.62 21.27 12.85
CA ASP A 21 -9.31 20.04 13.57
C ASP A 21 -9.46 18.79 12.69
N VAL A 22 -8.61 17.78 12.92
CA VAL A 22 -8.74 16.46 12.29
C VAL A 22 -9.80 15.64 13.02
N VAL A 23 -10.87 15.28 12.32
CA VAL A 23 -12.03 14.58 12.91
C VAL A 23 -12.44 13.37 12.08
N CYS A 24 -13.07 12.38 12.73
CA CYS A 24 -13.67 11.21 12.07
C CYS A 24 -15.16 11.12 12.43
N VAL A 25 -16.03 11.77 11.65
CA VAL A 25 -17.46 11.94 12.00
C VAL A 25 -18.39 11.24 11.00
N ASN A 26 -18.15 11.39 9.71
CA ASN A 26 -19.07 10.93 8.67
C ASN A 26 -18.89 9.44 8.34
N LYS A 27 -20.00 8.70 8.23
CA LYS A 27 -19.98 7.28 7.84
C LYS A 27 -19.87 7.06 6.32
N THR A 28 -20.14 8.09 5.54
CA THR A 28 -20.07 8.06 4.08
C THR A 28 -19.00 9.03 3.63
N ALA A 29 -18.11 8.59 2.75
CA ALA A 29 -17.05 9.45 2.22
C ALA A 29 -17.62 10.40 1.15
N GLY A 30 -17.46 11.70 1.39
CA GLY A 30 -17.76 12.77 0.45
C GLY A 30 -16.50 13.48 -0.03
N PRO A 31 -16.66 14.63 -0.74
CA PRO A 31 -15.53 15.40 -1.26
C PRO A 31 -14.53 15.86 -0.19
N GLY A 32 -14.98 16.11 1.05
CA GLY A 32 -14.12 16.55 2.15
C GLY A 32 -13.31 15.43 2.79
N GLU A 33 -13.71 14.18 2.58
CA GLU A 33 -13.04 12.98 3.10
C GLU A 33 -12.07 12.35 2.06
N PHE A 34 -12.09 12.82 0.81
CA PHE A 34 -11.23 12.29 -0.24
C PHE A 34 -9.80 12.83 -0.13
N VAL A 35 -8.82 11.94 -0.15
CA VAL A 35 -7.40 12.26 0.00
C VAL A 35 -6.55 11.54 -1.06
N SER A 36 -5.34 12.05 -1.27
CA SER A 36 -4.32 11.40 -2.09
C SER A 36 -3.18 10.89 -1.20
N LEU A 37 -2.99 9.58 -1.14
CA LEU A 37 -1.86 8.99 -0.44
C LEU A 37 -0.59 9.12 -1.28
N ARG A 38 0.45 9.69 -0.68
CA ARG A 38 1.80 9.77 -1.27
C ARG A 38 2.77 9.04 -0.35
N SER A 39 3.56 8.14 -0.91
CA SER A 39 4.67 7.49 -0.20
C SER A 39 5.98 7.98 -0.79
N MET A 40 6.95 8.30 0.08
CA MET A 40 8.32 8.64 -0.31
C MET A 40 9.27 7.43 -0.17
N VAL A 41 8.74 6.25 0.18
CA VAL A 41 9.53 5.04 0.27
C VAL A 41 10.05 4.69 -1.12
N GLN A 42 11.37 4.53 -1.25
CA GLN A 42 11.95 3.96 -2.46
C GLN A 42 11.35 2.57 -2.65
N LYS A 43 10.72 2.37 -3.79
CA LYS A 43 10.28 1.04 -4.20
C LYS A 43 11.55 0.21 -4.35
N VAL A 44 11.79 -0.68 -3.40
CA VAL A 44 12.89 -1.65 -3.49
C VAL A 44 12.55 -2.51 -4.69
N ASP A 45 13.31 -2.34 -5.76
CA ASP A 45 13.18 -3.19 -6.93
C ASP A 45 13.83 -4.51 -6.57
N ASP A 46 13.05 -5.59 -6.55
CA ASP A 46 13.61 -6.91 -6.38
C ASP A 46 14.41 -7.23 -7.64
N SER A 47 15.74 -7.28 -7.53
CA SER A 47 16.65 -7.57 -8.63
C SER A 47 16.39 -8.93 -9.28
N ASN A 48 15.65 -9.82 -8.59
CA ASN A 48 15.29 -11.14 -9.08
C ASN A 48 13.86 -11.22 -9.62
N LYS A 49 13.08 -10.13 -9.64
CA LYS A 49 11.67 -10.17 -10.09
C LYS A 49 11.47 -10.72 -11.51
N ASP A 50 12.46 -10.51 -12.37
CA ASP A 50 12.47 -10.94 -13.77
C ASP A 50 13.29 -12.23 -13.99
N VAL A 51 13.88 -12.77 -12.92
CA VAL A 51 14.67 -14.01 -12.96
C VAL A 51 13.74 -15.17 -12.61
N PRO A 52 13.62 -16.21 -13.45
CA PRO A 52 12.86 -17.41 -13.11
C PRO A 52 13.33 -18.02 -11.78
N THR A 53 12.42 -18.55 -10.98
CA THR A 53 12.75 -19.14 -9.65
C THR A 53 13.85 -20.19 -9.72
N GLU A 54 13.96 -20.92 -10.84
CA GLU A 54 15.00 -21.92 -11.12
C GLU A 54 16.42 -21.31 -11.18
N GLU A 55 16.52 -20.04 -11.59
CA GLU A 55 17.78 -19.29 -11.75
C GLU A 55 18.11 -18.40 -10.54
N GLN A 56 17.19 -18.26 -9.57
CA GLN A 56 17.39 -17.46 -8.35
C GLN A 56 18.21 -18.17 -7.26
N GLY A 57 18.56 -19.45 -7.46
CA GLY A 57 19.32 -20.26 -6.51
C GLY A 57 20.84 -20.11 -6.64
N SER A 58 21.56 -20.49 -5.58
CA SER A 58 23.03 -20.64 -5.66
C SER A 58 23.41 -21.97 -6.34
N LEU A 59 24.64 -22.09 -6.87
CA LEU A 59 25.15 -23.34 -7.48
C LEU A 59 25.00 -24.57 -6.55
N ALA A 60 24.96 -24.37 -5.23
CA ALA A 60 24.73 -25.42 -4.24
C ALA A 60 23.30 -26.02 -4.28
N GLN A 61 22.32 -25.31 -4.85
CA GLN A 61 20.92 -25.75 -4.95
C GLN A 61 20.62 -26.46 -6.28
N ILE A 62 21.54 -26.38 -7.27
CA ILE A 62 21.38 -26.99 -8.60
C ILE A 62 21.71 -28.50 -8.58
N GLU A 63 22.51 -28.98 -7.62
CA GLU A 63 22.92 -30.39 -7.55
C GLU A 63 21.80 -31.38 -7.20
N GLU A 64 20.61 -30.93 -6.75
CA GLU A 64 19.53 -31.85 -6.35
C GLU A 64 18.56 -32.27 -7.47
N ASN A 65 18.61 -31.67 -8.67
CA ASN A 65 17.61 -31.89 -9.73
C ASN A 65 18.12 -32.62 -11.00
N TYR A 66 19.24 -33.34 -10.92
CA TYR A 66 19.64 -34.28 -11.97
C TYR A 66 19.10 -35.68 -11.64
N VAL A 67 17.82 -35.94 -11.95
CA VAL A 67 17.24 -37.31 -12.05
C VAL A 67 16.41 -37.43 -13.31
#